data_AF-A0A510UBT9-F1
#
_entry.id   AF-A0A510UBT9-F1
#
_cell.length_a   1.000
_cell.length_b   1.000
_cell.length_c   1.000
_cell.angle_alpha   90.00
_cell.angle_beta   90.00
_cell.angle_gamma   90.00
#
_symmetry.space_group_name_H-M   'P 1'
#
loop_
_entity.id
_entity.type
_entity.pdbx_description
1 polymer ?
#
loop_
_entity_poly.entity_id
_entity_poly.type
_entity_poly.pdbx_seq_one_letter_code
_entity_poly.pdbx_strand_id
1 'polypeptide(L)'
;MHLNNMADKIEKAIAAFPDQINFQISSKEVQNKLFKVHADLENILSTFQYSHSLWEQLKCVKEALDLIEDLESNLILGKQFVEYIHRINDAWYAILTPLLVTIIESSSLGSLDETITECKKVTKDLINTASLTDTKLAELTELISETEKRIIDKANKIYENSEQNIQLTVNDATNYINDQVNDINVKLDNKVSNFERKISDVSNRAKQEHNEYIQLIAENFELKEEEASNRIQYYIQRVELQGKEITQKVDLINNELTDLVSQQQTSLKEFANKARSDVISSIEKSSSDSLSKIQLAQSSALNSFNEQINKEVSNINTRIKKEVDLFESKRENMDKLLEKVGLAKDADVTITQADKEEAMANKLRFYGLSLMYGSIALLIIFFAEYIGLNFWSTSSKSLSDLTLNDFIIRFMTILLVSSPAVYLLKESAYHRNKENLYRQRGTQLLTIRGYLADLQPEERTKVKQDLAKNFFSFHDGKTDTQNVPDFVRDMKEAVSIAKSINSPTPKRRSTILGNGSK
;
A
#
# COMPACT_ATOMS: atom_id res chain seq x y z
N MET A 1 -180.45 23.79 -25.24
CA MET A 1 -179.92 22.46 -25.61
C MET A 1 -178.81 22.52 -26.65
N HIS A 2 -178.83 23.45 -27.63
CA HIS A 2 -177.72 23.66 -28.59
C HIS A 2 -176.45 24.28 -27.98
N LEU A 3 -176.58 25.10 -26.93
CA LEU A 3 -175.44 25.73 -26.25
C LEU A 3 -174.48 24.73 -25.59
N ASN A 4 -174.98 23.62 -25.02
CA ASN A 4 -174.13 22.65 -24.30
C ASN A 4 -173.31 21.74 -25.24
N ASN A 5 -173.81 21.44 -26.45
CA ASN A 5 -173.08 20.63 -27.43
C ASN A 5 -172.02 21.48 -28.17
N MET A 6 -172.27 22.79 -28.28
CA MET A 6 -171.30 23.75 -28.79
C MET A 6 -170.14 23.92 -27.80
N ALA A 7 -170.45 24.02 -26.50
CA ALA A 7 -169.47 24.00 -25.43
C ALA A 7 -168.60 22.72 -25.46
N ASP A 8 -169.18 21.52 -25.56
CA ASP A 8 -168.42 20.24 -25.58
C ASP A 8 -167.51 20.06 -26.82
N LYS A 9 -167.91 20.59 -27.98
CA LYS A 9 -167.08 20.54 -29.20
C LYS A 9 -165.94 21.55 -29.17
N ILE A 10 -166.20 22.73 -28.60
CA ILE A 10 -165.17 23.74 -28.35
C ILE A 10 -164.21 23.19 -27.29
N GLU A 11 -164.71 22.57 -26.22
CA GLU A 11 -163.93 21.95 -25.15
C GLU A 11 -163.04 20.81 -25.68
N LYS A 12 -163.53 19.96 -26.61
CA LYS A 12 -162.71 18.92 -27.28
C LYS A 12 -161.67 19.49 -28.24
N ALA A 13 -161.96 20.57 -28.95
CA ALA A 13 -161.00 21.23 -29.83
C ALA A 13 -159.91 21.95 -29.02
N ILE A 14 -160.29 22.56 -27.89
CA ILE A 14 -159.39 23.17 -26.91
C ILE A 14 -158.53 22.10 -26.24
N ALA A 15 -159.09 20.93 -25.91
CA ALA A 15 -158.36 19.85 -25.25
C ALA A 15 -157.33 19.15 -26.16
N ALA A 16 -157.49 19.17 -27.48
CA ALA A 16 -156.52 18.58 -28.42
C ALA A 16 -155.32 19.49 -28.74
N PHE A 17 -155.37 20.75 -28.28
CA PHE A 17 -154.39 21.79 -28.58
C PHE A 17 -153.01 21.61 -27.91
N PRO A 18 -152.89 21.05 -26.69
CA PRO A 18 -151.59 20.89 -26.04
C PRO A 18 -150.72 19.74 -26.58
N ASP A 19 -151.30 18.72 -27.23
CA ASP A 19 -150.54 17.50 -27.53
C ASP A 19 -149.66 17.56 -28.79
N GLN A 20 -149.78 18.58 -29.65
CA GLN A 20 -149.02 18.66 -30.90
C GLN A 20 -147.96 19.76 -30.99
N ILE A 21 -147.74 20.55 -29.93
CA ILE A 21 -146.77 21.66 -29.94
C ILE A 21 -145.66 21.41 -28.91
N ASN A 22 -144.76 20.50 -29.24
CA ASN A 22 -143.59 20.14 -28.45
C ASN A 22 -142.36 19.88 -29.37
N PHE A 23 -141.65 20.93 -29.80
CA PHE A 23 -140.35 20.78 -30.51
C PHE A 23 -139.50 22.08 -30.62
N GLN A 24 -139.40 22.90 -29.55
CA GLN A 24 -139.58 24.34 -29.75
C GLN A 24 -138.72 25.28 -28.85
N ILE A 25 -137.73 26.02 -29.42
CA ILE A 25 -136.96 27.15 -28.79
C ILE A 25 -137.12 28.52 -29.49
N SER A 26 -137.70 28.64 -30.70
CA SER A 26 -138.39 29.89 -31.09
C SER A 26 -139.70 30.10 -30.31
N SER A 27 -140.06 29.09 -29.53
CA SER A 27 -141.31 28.97 -28.83
C SER A 27 -141.31 29.63 -27.48
N LYS A 28 -140.26 29.63 -26.68
CA LYS A 28 -140.47 30.03 -25.28
C LYS A 28 -140.99 31.47 -25.16
N GLU A 29 -140.57 32.36 -26.06
CA GLU A 29 -141.12 33.70 -26.18
C GLU A 29 -142.47 33.75 -26.93
N VAL A 30 -142.64 32.95 -28.00
CA VAL A 30 -143.88 32.85 -28.78
C VAL A 30 -145.01 32.13 -28.03
N GLN A 31 -144.77 30.97 -27.42
CA GLN A 31 -145.58 30.34 -26.38
C GLN A 31 -145.90 31.29 -25.25
N ASN A 32 -144.93 32.04 -24.68
CA ASN A 32 -145.28 32.98 -23.61
C ASN A 32 -146.24 34.07 -24.09
N LYS A 33 -146.06 34.59 -25.31
CA LYS A 33 -147.01 35.53 -25.93
C LYS A 33 -148.36 34.88 -26.25
N LEU A 34 -148.37 33.65 -26.77
CA LEU A 34 -149.57 32.87 -27.08
C LEU A 34 -150.36 32.48 -25.84
N PHE A 35 -149.70 32.04 -24.77
CA PHE A 35 -150.34 31.76 -23.49
C PHE A 35 -150.93 33.02 -22.88
N LYS A 36 -150.26 34.17 -23.05
CA LYS A 36 -150.81 35.46 -22.62
C LYS A 36 -152.07 35.82 -23.40
N VAL A 37 -152.03 35.73 -24.74
CA VAL A 37 -153.21 35.99 -25.58
C VAL A 37 -154.34 35.02 -25.27
N HIS A 38 -154.03 33.74 -25.07
CA HIS A 38 -155.02 32.73 -24.73
C HIS A 38 -155.71 33.05 -23.40
N ALA A 39 -154.94 33.42 -22.37
CA ALA A 39 -155.48 33.86 -21.10
C ALA A 39 -156.33 35.13 -21.24
N ASP A 40 -155.92 36.10 -22.07
CA ASP A 40 -156.67 37.31 -22.33
C ASP A 40 -158.00 37.00 -23.07
N LEU A 41 -157.97 36.09 -24.05
CA LEU A 41 -159.17 35.62 -24.77
C LEU A 41 -160.13 34.83 -23.87
N GLU A 42 -159.64 33.96 -22.99
CA GLU A 42 -160.49 33.28 -21.99
C GLU A 42 -161.18 34.29 -21.07
N ASN A 43 -160.47 35.35 -20.68
CA ASN A 43 -161.01 36.41 -19.84
C ASN A 43 -162.10 37.18 -20.58
N ILE A 44 -161.88 37.52 -21.86
CA ILE A 44 -162.89 38.15 -22.73
C ILE A 44 -164.10 37.22 -22.92
N LEU A 45 -163.87 35.93 -23.14
CA LEU A 45 -164.94 34.94 -23.34
C LEU A 45 -165.80 34.79 -22.07
N SER A 46 -165.16 34.74 -20.90
CA SER A 46 -165.87 34.69 -19.62
C SER A 46 -166.68 35.98 -19.40
N THR A 47 -166.12 37.15 -19.74
CA THR A 47 -166.81 38.43 -19.65
C THR A 47 -168.02 38.47 -20.60
N PHE A 48 -167.87 37.98 -21.83
CA PHE A 48 -168.95 37.83 -22.81
C PHE A 48 -170.06 36.90 -22.31
N GLN A 49 -169.69 35.79 -21.66
CA GLN A 49 -170.61 34.74 -21.20
C GLN A 49 -171.43 35.16 -19.97
N TYR A 50 -170.90 36.06 -19.13
CA TYR A 50 -171.61 36.61 -17.96
C TYR A 50 -172.23 38.00 -18.21
N SER A 51 -171.91 38.65 -19.32
CA SER A 51 -172.48 39.93 -19.70
C SER A 51 -173.97 39.83 -20.05
N HIS A 52 -174.81 40.62 -19.36
CA HIS A 52 -176.23 40.77 -19.66
C HIS A 52 -176.54 41.92 -20.64
N SER A 53 -175.53 42.67 -21.05
CA SER A 53 -175.66 43.87 -21.87
C SER A 53 -175.13 43.59 -23.28
N LEU A 54 -175.98 43.80 -24.29
CA LEU A 54 -175.59 43.69 -25.71
C LEU A 54 -174.36 44.56 -26.05
N TRP A 55 -174.21 45.70 -25.34
CA TRP A 55 -173.11 46.63 -25.53
C TRP A 55 -171.79 46.10 -24.97
N GLU A 56 -171.83 45.39 -23.84
CA GLU A 56 -170.65 44.73 -23.27
C GLU A 56 -170.22 43.51 -24.10
N GLN A 57 -171.18 42.77 -24.65
CA GLN A 57 -170.91 41.70 -25.61
C GLN A 57 -170.21 42.24 -26.87
N LEU A 58 -170.67 43.37 -27.42
CA LEU A 58 -170.01 44.07 -28.53
C LEU A 58 -168.61 44.57 -28.17
N LYS A 59 -168.42 45.07 -26.95
CA LYS A 59 -167.12 45.52 -26.45
C LYS A 59 -166.11 44.37 -26.36
N CYS A 60 -166.54 43.21 -25.84
CA CYS A 60 -165.74 42.00 -25.77
C CYS A 60 -165.34 41.49 -27.16
N VAL A 61 -166.28 41.53 -28.13
CA VAL A 61 -166.00 41.15 -29.53
C VAL A 61 -164.94 42.07 -30.14
N LYS A 62 -165.02 43.37 -29.86
CA LYS A 62 -164.02 44.33 -30.34
C LYS A 62 -162.65 44.12 -29.72
N GLU A 63 -162.57 43.93 -28.40
CA GLU A 63 -161.31 43.67 -27.71
C GLU A 63 -160.65 42.35 -28.17
N ALA A 64 -161.44 41.32 -28.52
CA ALA A 64 -160.93 40.08 -29.09
C ALA A 64 -160.38 40.26 -30.52
N LEU A 65 -161.04 41.06 -31.35
CA LEU A 65 -160.59 41.37 -32.70
C LEU A 65 -159.27 42.14 -32.71
N ASP A 66 -159.15 43.16 -31.85
CA ASP A 66 -157.91 43.97 -31.73
C ASP A 66 -156.72 43.09 -31.29
N LEU A 67 -156.96 42.09 -30.43
CA LEU A 67 -155.95 41.11 -29.98
C LEU A 67 -155.51 40.13 -31.09
N ILE A 68 -156.43 39.76 -31.99
CA ILE A 68 -156.14 38.87 -33.14
C ILE A 68 -155.31 39.62 -34.18
N GLU A 69 -155.61 40.89 -34.44
CA GLU A 69 -154.90 41.72 -35.42
C GLU A 69 -153.46 42.03 -35.00
N ASP A 70 -153.21 42.29 -33.70
CA ASP A 70 -151.85 42.46 -33.16
C ASP A 70 -150.99 41.19 -33.29
N LEU A 71 -151.63 40.01 -33.26
CA LEU A 71 -150.97 38.71 -33.43
C LEU A 71 -150.59 38.41 -34.87
N GLU A 72 -151.46 38.77 -35.82
CA GLU A 72 -151.24 38.57 -37.26
C GLU A 72 -150.09 39.45 -37.77
N SER A 73 -149.95 40.68 -37.25
CA SER A 73 -148.91 41.62 -37.68
C SER A 73 -147.48 41.26 -37.21
N ASN A 74 -147.34 40.45 -36.16
CA ASN A 74 -146.06 40.24 -35.47
C ASN A 74 -145.41 38.85 -35.69
N LEU A 75 -146.01 37.94 -36.46
CA LEU A 75 -145.54 36.55 -36.58
C LEU A 75 -145.47 36.04 -38.03
N ILE A 76 -144.26 35.67 -38.48
CA ILE A 76 -144.01 34.97 -39.75
C ILE A 76 -143.78 33.49 -39.44
N LEU A 77 -144.69 32.55 -39.73
CA LEU A 77 -144.38 31.10 -39.91
C LEU A 77 -145.58 30.19 -40.27
N GLY A 78 -145.31 29.23 -41.19
CA GLY A 78 -145.79 27.83 -41.20
C GLY A 78 -147.20 27.46 -41.74
N LYS A 79 -147.29 26.62 -42.80
CA LYS A 79 -148.54 26.16 -43.46
C LYS A 79 -149.56 25.48 -42.52
N GLN A 80 -149.11 24.74 -41.50
CA GLN A 80 -150.00 24.13 -40.49
C GLN A 80 -150.63 25.17 -39.56
N PHE A 81 -149.98 26.32 -39.36
CA PHE A 81 -150.50 27.43 -38.55
C PHE A 81 -151.57 28.23 -39.33
N VAL A 82 -151.42 28.33 -40.66
CA VAL A 82 -152.45 28.90 -41.55
C VAL A 82 -153.74 28.07 -41.51
N GLU A 83 -153.64 26.74 -41.50
CA GLU A 83 -154.81 25.86 -41.32
C GLU A 83 -155.51 26.06 -39.96
N TYR A 84 -154.74 26.35 -38.90
CA TYR A 84 -155.29 26.64 -37.59
C TYR A 84 -156.05 27.97 -37.55
N ILE A 85 -155.48 29.04 -38.14
CA ILE A 85 -156.17 30.33 -38.28
C ILE A 85 -157.43 30.20 -39.15
N HIS A 86 -157.40 29.39 -40.21
CA HIS A 86 -158.60 29.12 -41.01
C HIS A 86 -159.72 28.43 -40.21
N ARG A 87 -159.38 27.47 -39.35
CA ARG A 87 -160.38 26.82 -38.49
C ARG A 87 -160.99 27.77 -37.46
N ILE A 88 -160.20 28.71 -36.93
CA ILE A 88 -160.72 29.78 -36.04
C ILE A 88 -161.66 30.71 -36.80
N ASN A 89 -161.30 31.08 -38.03
CA ASN A 89 -162.15 31.93 -38.89
C ASN A 89 -163.47 31.24 -39.27
N ASP A 90 -163.44 29.94 -39.58
CA ASP A 90 -164.63 29.15 -39.88
C ASP A 90 -165.55 29.00 -38.66
N ALA A 91 -164.97 28.84 -37.47
CA ALA A 91 -165.73 28.83 -36.22
C ALA A 91 -166.41 30.18 -35.94
N TRP A 92 -165.75 31.29 -36.28
CA TRP A 92 -166.33 32.63 -36.18
C TRP A 92 -167.45 32.89 -37.19
N TYR A 93 -167.31 32.43 -38.45
CA TYR A 93 -168.40 32.47 -39.43
C TYR A 93 -169.62 31.65 -39.00
N ALA A 94 -169.39 30.51 -38.34
CA ALA A 94 -170.45 29.67 -37.79
C ALA A 94 -171.19 30.32 -36.61
N ILE A 95 -170.58 31.29 -35.91
CA ILE A 95 -171.20 32.08 -34.83
C ILE A 95 -171.90 33.33 -35.38
N LEU A 96 -171.33 33.96 -36.43
CA LEU A 96 -171.90 35.17 -37.04
C LEU A 96 -173.21 34.90 -37.81
N THR A 97 -173.27 33.76 -38.51
CA THR A 97 -174.41 33.44 -39.39
C THR A 97 -175.73 33.26 -38.63
N PRO A 98 -175.80 32.54 -37.50
CA PRO A 98 -177.03 32.45 -36.69
C PRO A 98 -177.45 33.78 -36.08
N LEU A 99 -176.49 34.66 -35.76
CA LEU A 99 -176.75 35.98 -35.19
C LEU A 99 -177.40 36.91 -36.21
N LEU A 100 -176.99 36.81 -37.49
CA LEU A 100 -177.63 37.49 -38.64
C LEU A 100 -179.03 36.93 -38.97
N VAL A 101 -179.22 35.62 -38.85
CA VAL A 101 -180.52 34.97 -39.08
C VAL A 101 -181.55 35.40 -38.04
N THR A 102 -181.13 35.57 -36.77
CA THR A 102 -182.03 36.07 -35.71
C THR A 102 -182.47 37.52 -35.94
N ILE A 103 -181.65 38.32 -36.64
CA ILE A 103 -181.99 39.70 -37.04
C ILE A 103 -183.02 39.69 -38.18
N ILE A 104 -182.88 38.77 -39.16
CA ILE A 104 -183.76 38.71 -40.34
C ILE A 104 -185.15 38.17 -40.00
N GLU A 105 -185.27 37.21 -39.07
CA GLU A 105 -186.57 36.63 -38.68
C GLU A 105 -187.48 37.57 -37.85
N SER A 106 -187.02 38.79 -37.53
CA SER A 106 -187.81 39.81 -36.81
C SER A 106 -188.66 40.72 -37.70
N SER A 107 -188.69 40.51 -39.02
CA SER A 107 -189.40 41.40 -39.94
C SER A 107 -190.49 40.68 -40.74
N SER A 108 -191.74 41.08 -40.50
CA SER A 108 -192.95 40.42 -40.99
C SER A 108 -193.26 40.70 -42.47
N LEU A 109 -193.66 39.62 -43.15
CA LEU A 109 -194.02 39.55 -44.56
C LEU A 109 -195.39 40.16 -44.89
N GLY A 110 -195.45 40.78 -46.07
CA GLY A 110 -196.67 41.11 -46.80
C GLY A 110 -196.41 41.38 -48.29
N SER A 111 -196.10 40.35 -49.08
CA SER A 111 -196.50 40.18 -50.50
C SER A 111 -195.84 38.94 -51.11
N LEU A 112 -196.64 37.90 -51.35
CA LEU A 112 -196.24 36.53 -51.72
C LEU A 112 -196.42 36.23 -53.22
N ASP A 113 -196.83 37.22 -54.03
CA ASP A 113 -197.36 36.95 -55.37
C ASP A 113 -196.35 37.22 -56.51
N GLU A 114 -195.26 37.93 -56.23
CA GLU A 114 -194.20 38.22 -57.21
C GLU A 114 -193.17 37.07 -57.29
N THR A 115 -192.98 36.35 -56.19
CA THR A 115 -191.95 35.30 -56.02
C THR A 115 -192.25 34.02 -56.80
N ILE A 116 -193.52 33.73 -57.09
CA ILE A 116 -193.92 32.49 -57.77
C ILE A 116 -193.74 32.60 -59.29
N THR A 117 -193.80 33.81 -59.86
CA THR A 117 -193.66 34.03 -61.31
C THR A 117 -192.19 34.06 -61.75
N GLU A 118 -191.30 34.54 -60.88
CA GLU A 118 -189.87 34.58 -61.13
C GLU A 118 -189.22 33.18 -61.04
N CYS A 119 -189.76 32.27 -60.21
CA CYS A 119 -189.27 30.89 -60.08
C CYS A 119 -189.38 30.07 -61.39
N LYS A 120 -190.40 30.33 -62.23
CA LYS A 120 -190.55 29.65 -63.54
C LYS A 120 -189.53 30.12 -64.59
N LYS A 121 -189.02 31.34 -64.47
CA LYS A 121 -187.98 31.88 -65.36
C LYS A 121 -186.61 31.28 -65.03
N VAL A 122 -186.34 31.12 -63.73
CA VAL A 122 -185.09 30.52 -63.23
C VAL A 122 -184.94 29.04 -63.62
N THR A 123 -186.03 28.26 -63.70
CA THR A 123 -185.93 26.83 -64.07
C THR A 123 -185.54 26.61 -65.54
N LYS A 124 -185.94 27.53 -66.44
CA LYS A 124 -185.64 27.43 -67.88
C LYS A 124 -184.21 27.87 -68.20
N ASP A 125 -183.70 28.84 -67.45
CA ASP A 125 -182.30 29.25 -67.53
C ASP A 125 -181.37 28.14 -66.98
N LEU A 126 -181.77 27.40 -65.95
CA LEU A 126 -180.98 26.28 -65.38
C LEU A 126 -180.71 25.13 -66.37
N ILE A 127 -181.65 24.85 -67.30
CA ILE A 127 -181.51 23.76 -68.27
C ILE A 127 -180.49 24.10 -69.36
N ASN A 128 -180.37 25.38 -69.73
CA ASN A 128 -179.37 25.83 -70.71
C ASN A 128 -177.96 25.88 -70.11
N THR A 129 -177.81 26.17 -68.80
CA THR A 129 -176.51 26.13 -68.12
C THR A 129 -175.96 24.71 -67.97
N ALA A 130 -176.82 23.70 -67.85
CA ALA A 130 -176.41 22.29 -67.74
C ALA A 130 -175.74 21.75 -69.02
N SER A 131 -176.19 22.17 -70.21
CA SER A 131 -175.57 21.76 -71.49
C SER A 131 -174.19 22.40 -71.74
N LEU A 132 -173.95 23.58 -71.15
CA LEU A 132 -172.67 24.28 -71.23
C LEU A 132 -171.61 23.69 -70.30
N THR A 133 -172.03 23.03 -69.20
CA THR A 133 -171.12 22.36 -68.26
C THR A 133 -170.59 21.02 -68.76
N ASP A 134 -171.37 20.25 -69.53
CA ASP A 134 -170.90 18.96 -70.08
C ASP A 134 -169.82 19.15 -71.15
N THR A 135 -169.87 20.27 -71.89
CA THR A 135 -168.88 20.56 -72.94
C THR A 135 -167.54 21.04 -72.35
N LYS A 136 -167.56 21.76 -71.22
CA LYS A 136 -166.32 22.19 -70.52
C LYS A 136 -165.66 21.07 -69.72
N LEU A 137 -166.42 20.06 -69.27
CA LEU A 137 -165.87 18.92 -68.54
C LEU A 137 -165.02 18.01 -69.47
N ALA A 138 -165.43 17.89 -70.74
CA ALA A 138 -164.67 17.15 -71.76
C ALA A 138 -163.32 17.82 -72.07
N GLU A 139 -163.27 19.14 -72.22
CA GLU A 139 -162.03 19.90 -72.44
C GLU A 139 -161.06 19.85 -71.25
N LEU A 140 -161.57 19.82 -70.01
CA LEU A 140 -160.72 19.73 -68.81
C LEU A 140 -160.06 18.35 -68.67
N THR A 141 -160.70 17.29 -69.15
CA THR A 141 -160.20 15.92 -69.01
C THR A 141 -159.01 15.65 -69.95
N GLU A 142 -159.00 16.28 -71.13
CA GLU A 142 -157.88 16.20 -72.08
C GLU A 142 -156.65 17.00 -71.59
N LEU A 143 -156.88 18.16 -70.98
CA LEU A 143 -155.81 19.03 -70.45
C LEU A 143 -155.10 18.43 -69.21
N ILE A 144 -155.82 17.63 -68.42
CA ILE A 144 -155.25 16.90 -67.27
C ILE A 144 -154.35 15.76 -67.74
N SER A 145 -154.72 15.01 -68.79
CA SER A 145 -153.89 13.93 -69.33
C SER A 145 -152.56 14.46 -69.90
N GLU A 146 -152.57 15.63 -70.52
CA GLU A 146 -151.37 16.22 -71.10
C GLU A 146 -150.41 16.84 -70.05
N THR A 147 -150.95 17.33 -68.93
CA THR A 147 -150.15 17.91 -67.84
C THR A 147 -149.49 16.83 -66.99
N GLU A 148 -150.16 15.70 -66.75
CA GLU A 148 -149.60 14.57 -66.01
C GLU A 148 -148.36 14.00 -66.72
N LYS A 149 -148.42 13.88 -68.05
CA LYS A 149 -147.29 13.40 -68.88
C LYS A 149 -146.07 14.34 -68.82
N ARG A 150 -146.27 15.66 -68.77
CA ARG A 150 -145.18 16.65 -68.65
C ARG A 150 -144.53 16.67 -67.26
N ILE A 151 -145.29 16.33 -66.21
CA ILE A 151 -144.76 16.27 -64.84
C ILE A 151 -143.85 15.05 -64.67
N ILE A 152 -144.23 13.89 -65.22
CA ILE A 152 -143.43 12.66 -65.14
C ILE A 152 -142.09 12.82 -65.87
N ASP A 153 -142.08 13.40 -67.07
CA ASP A 153 -140.83 13.64 -67.82
C ASP A 153 -139.89 14.64 -67.13
N LYS A 154 -140.44 15.66 -66.44
CA LYS A 154 -139.62 16.59 -65.64
C LYS A 154 -139.04 15.93 -64.40
N ALA A 155 -139.79 15.06 -63.73
CA ALA A 155 -139.32 14.35 -62.54
C ALA A 155 -138.12 13.43 -62.87
N ASN A 156 -138.20 12.69 -63.99
CA ASN A 156 -137.12 11.81 -64.43
C ASN A 156 -135.83 12.58 -64.79
N LYS A 157 -135.96 13.74 -65.45
CA LYS A 157 -134.80 14.62 -65.73
C LYS A 157 -134.13 15.19 -64.48
N ILE A 158 -134.91 15.48 -63.44
CA ILE A 158 -134.35 15.98 -62.17
C ILE A 158 -133.62 14.86 -61.44
N TYR A 159 -134.12 13.63 -61.51
CA TYR A 159 -133.48 12.47 -60.89
C TYR A 159 -132.11 12.17 -61.52
N GLU A 160 -132.01 12.12 -62.85
CA GLU A 160 -130.74 11.90 -63.56
C GLU A 160 -129.71 13.01 -63.31
N ASN A 161 -130.14 14.28 -63.26
CA ASN A 161 -129.25 15.41 -62.94
C ASN A 161 -128.75 15.39 -61.48
N SER A 162 -129.56 14.89 -60.56
CA SER A 162 -129.17 14.77 -59.15
C SER A 162 -128.11 13.68 -58.95
N GLU A 163 -128.27 12.54 -59.62
CA GLU A 163 -127.32 11.43 -59.55
C GLU A 163 -125.93 11.80 -60.09
N GLN A 164 -125.87 12.50 -61.23
CA GLN A 164 -124.61 12.95 -61.82
C GLN A 164 -123.87 13.98 -60.95
N ASN A 165 -124.59 14.93 -60.34
CA ASN A 165 -123.97 15.92 -59.45
C ASN A 165 -123.41 15.29 -58.16
N ILE A 166 -124.09 14.28 -57.61
CA ILE A 166 -123.61 13.57 -56.43
C ILE A 166 -122.32 12.80 -56.77
N GLN A 167 -122.26 12.13 -57.93
CA GLN A 167 -121.04 11.42 -58.36
C GLN A 167 -119.86 12.36 -58.59
N LEU A 168 -120.08 13.53 -59.19
CA LEU A 168 -119.02 14.53 -59.37
C LEU A 168 -118.48 15.01 -58.02
N THR A 169 -119.36 15.31 -57.07
CA THR A 169 -118.96 15.77 -55.73
C THR A 169 -118.17 14.71 -54.96
N VAL A 170 -118.56 13.43 -55.10
CA VAL A 170 -117.85 12.30 -54.47
C VAL A 170 -116.46 12.10 -55.09
N ASN A 171 -116.34 12.24 -56.42
CA ASN A 171 -115.05 12.13 -57.11
C ASN A 171 -114.10 13.28 -56.73
N ASP A 172 -114.61 14.51 -56.64
CA ASP A 172 -113.81 15.67 -56.21
C ASP A 172 -113.32 15.53 -54.77
N ALA A 173 -114.18 15.04 -53.85
CA ALA A 173 -113.77 14.74 -52.48
C ALA A 173 -112.71 13.63 -52.41
N THR A 174 -112.83 12.59 -53.24
CA THR A 174 -111.86 11.48 -53.29
C THR A 174 -110.50 11.95 -53.80
N ASN A 175 -110.48 12.80 -54.83
CA ASN A 175 -109.24 13.36 -55.38
C ASN A 175 -108.55 14.29 -54.36
N TYR A 176 -109.31 15.15 -53.67
CA TYR A 176 -108.76 16.01 -52.62
C TYR A 176 -108.12 15.20 -51.48
N ILE A 177 -108.74 14.10 -51.05
CA ILE A 177 -108.18 13.22 -50.02
C ILE A 177 -106.87 12.57 -50.51
N ASN A 178 -106.84 12.08 -51.75
CA ASN A 178 -105.64 11.45 -52.32
C ASN A 178 -104.47 12.43 -52.43
N ASP A 179 -104.74 13.68 -52.81
CA ASP A 179 -103.72 14.73 -52.90
C ASP A 179 -103.13 15.08 -51.52
N GLN A 180 -103.97 15.15 -50.47
CA GLN A 180 -103.51 15.36 -49.10
C GLN A 180 -102.66 14.18 -48.58
N VAL A 181 -103.05 12.94 -48.88
CA VAL A 181 -102.28 11.75 -48.52
C VAL A 181 -100.90 11.74 -49.21
N ASN A 182 -100.84 12.12 -50.49
CA ASN A 182 -99.59 12.19 -51.23
C ASN A 182 -98.64 13.28 -50.71
N ASP A 183 -99.15 14.47 -50.38
CA ASP A 183 -98.33 15.56 -49.78
C ASP A 183 -97.75 15.15 -48.41
N ILE A 184 -98.52 14.42 -47.60
CA ILE A 184 -98.05 13.89 -46.32
C ILE A 184 -96.93 12.87 -46.52
N ASN A 185 -97.08 11.93 -47.47
CA ASN A 185 -96.06 10.91 -47.75
C ASN A 185 -94.74 11.53 -48.23
N VAL A 186 -94.81 12.51 -49.15
CA VAL A 186 -93.62 13.21 -49.65
C VAL A 186 -92.90 13.98 -48.53
N LYS A 187 -93.64 14.62 -47.61
CA LYS A 187 -93.05 15.30 -46.46
C LYS A 187 -92.40 14.33 -45.48
N LEU A 188 -92.96 13.13 -45.32
CA LEU A 188 -92.42 12.09 -44.45
C LEU A 188 -91.12 11.52 -45.01
N ASP A 189 -91.09 11.16 -46.29
CA ASP A 189 -89.90 10.61 -46.97
C ASP A 189 -88.72 11.58 -46.96
N ASN A 190 -89.00 12.87 -47.16
CA ASN A 190 -87.97 13.91 -47.08
C ASN A 190 -87.38 14.05 -45.66
N LYS A 191 -88.19 13.87 -44.62
CA LYS A 191 -87.69 13.88 -43.23
C LYS A 191 -86.87 12.63 -42.91
N VAL A 192 -87.33 11.45 -43.33
CA VAL A 192 -86.61 10.19 -43.14
C VAL A 192 -85.24 10.24 -43.84
N SER A 193 -85.19 10.67 -45.10
CA SER A 193 -83.94 10.81 -45.85
C SER A 193 -82.94 11.79 -45.20
N ASN A 194 -83.45 12.88 -44.61
CA ASN A 194 -82.60 13.83 -43.88
C ASN A 194 -82.07 13.25 -42.56
N PHE A 195 -82.82 12.38 -41.89
CA PHE A 195 -82.33 11.69 -40.69
C PHE A 195 -81.27 10.65 -41.03
N GLU A 196 -81.45 9.87 -42.09
CA GLU A 196 -80.47 8.86 -42.53
C GLU A 196 -79.13 9.50 -42.89
N ARG A 197 -79.15 10.63 -43.61
CA ARG A 197 -77.92 11.39 -43.92
C ARG A 197 -77.19 11.86 -42.67
N LYS A 198 -77.93 12.42 -41.69
CA LYS A 198 -77.32 12.88 -40.42
C LYS A 198 -76.71 11.72 -39.63
N ILE A 199 -77.38 10.57 -39.58
CA ILE A 199 -76.87 9.37 -38.90
C ILE A 199 -75.60 8.86 -39.59
N SER A 200 -75.59 8.83 -40.94
CA SER A 200 -74.40 8.45 -41.72
C SER A 200 -73.22 9.39 -41.47
N ASP A 201 -73.45 10.71 -41.46
CA ASP A 201 -72.40 11.71 -41.23
C ASP A 201 -71.81 11.64 -39.82
N VAL A 202 -72.62 11.33 -38.81
CA VAL A 202 -72.14 11.13 -37.44
C VAL A 202 -71.35 9.83 -37.33
N SER A 203 -71.82 8.75 -37.95
CA SER A 203 -71.11 7.46 -37.95
C SER A 203 -69.73 7.54 -38.61
N ASN A 204 -69.63 8.25 -39.74
CA ASN A 204 -68.37 8.42 -40.46
C ASN A 204 -67.38 9.30 -39.68
N ARG A 205 -67.84 10.38 -39.05
CA ARG A 205 -66.99 11.21 -38.18
C ARG A 205 -66.43 10.43 -37.00
N ALA A 206 -67.27 9.66 -36.31
CA ALA A 206 -66.82 8.83 -35.19
C ALA A 206 -65.77 7.79 -35.60
N LYS A 207 -65.90 7.18 -36.79
CA LYS A 207 -64.90 6.24 -37.32
C LYS A 207 -63.57 6.93 -37.65
N GLN A 208 -63.64 8.12 -38.24
CA GLN A 208 -62.44 8.88 -38.59
C GLN A 208 -61.68 9.31 -37.32
N GLU A 209 -62.36 9.91 -36.35
CA GLU A 209 -61.74 10.31 -35.08
C GLU A 209 -61.12 9.11 -34.36
N HIS A 210 -61.79 7.95 -34.35
CA HIS A 210 -61.24 6.73 -33.74
C HIS A 210 -59.94 6.27 -34.40
N ASN A 211 -59.85 6.33 -35.73
CA ASN A 211 -58.64 5.96 -36.47
C ASN A 211 -57.48 6.93 -36.21
N GLU A 212 -57.76 8.23 -36.13
CA GLU A 212 -56.76 9.26 -35.81
C GLU A 212 -56.18 9.05 -34.39
N TYR A 213 -57.03 8.67 -33.41
CA TYR A 213 -56.56 8.34 -32.06
C TYR A 213 -55.66 7.10 -32.02
N ILE A 214 -55.97 6.06 -32.80
CA ILE A 214 -55.13 4.85 -32.86
C ILE A 214 -53.74 5.17 -33.43
N GLN A 215 -53.66 5.97 -34.50
CA GLN A 215 -52.38 6.36 -35.09
C GLN A 215 -51.54 7.20 -34.12
N LEU A 216 -52.15 8.17 -33.42
CA LEU A 216 -51.46 9.00 -32.45
C LEU A 216 -50.88 8.18 -31.27
N ILE A 217 -51.59 7.14 -30.84
CA ILE A 217 -51.10 6.24 -29.78
C ILE A 217 -49.89 5.43 -30.28
N ALA A 218 -49.94 4.93 -31.51
CA ALA A 218 -48.83 4.17 -32.11
C ALA A 218 -47.55 5.02 -32.25
N GLU A 219 -47.67 6.24 -32.79
CA GLU A 219 -46.52 7.16 -32.94
C GLU A 219 -45.90 7.54 -31.59
N ASN A 220 -46.72 7.81 -30.57
CA ASN A 220 -46.21 8.13 -29.23
C ASN A 220 -45.47 6.95 -28.59
N PHE A 221 -45.86 5.71 -28.89
CA PHE A 221 -45.21 4.53 -28.36
C PHE A 221 -43.82 4.32 -29.00
N GLU A 222 -43.73 4.47 -30.33
CA GLU A 222 -42.48 4.34 -31.09
C GLU A 222 -41.44 5.40 -30.67
N LEU A 223 -41.88 6.65 -30.49
CA LEU A 223 -41.02 7.74 -30.04
C LEU A 223 -40.47 7.48 -28.62
N LYS A 224 -41.27 6.87 -27.74
CA LYS A 224 -40.84 6.52 -26.37
C LYS A 224 -39.89 5.34 -26.33
N GLU A 225 -40.04 4.38 -27.25
CA GLU A 225 -39.11 3.26 -27.41
C GLU A 225 -37.73 3.74 -27.90
N GLU A 226 -37.70 4.64 -28.88
CA GLU A 226 -36.46 5.23 -29.40
C GLU A 226 -35.74 6.07 -28.34
N GLU A 227 -36.47 6.87 -27.56
CA GLU A 227 -35.90 7.65 -26.45
C GLU A 227 -35.25 6.75 -25.38
N ALA A 228 -35.88 5.61 -25.06
CA ALA A 228 -35.34 4.65 -24.10
C ALA A 228 -34.07 3.96 -24.60
N SER A 229 -34.05 3.54 -25.88
CA SER A 229 -32.89 2.91 -26.52
C SER A 229 -31.67 3.84 -26.53
N ASN A 230 -31.87 5.10 -26.92
CA ASN A 230 -30.81 6.11 -26.96
C ASN A 230 -30.21 6.39 -25.58
N ARG A 231 -31.04 6.42 -24.52
CA ARG A 231 -30.55 6.57 -23.13
C ARG A 231 -29.69 5.39 -22.70
N ILE A 232 -30.09 4.16 -23.03
CA ILE A 232 -29.33 2.95 -22.69
C ILE A 232 -27.96 2.96 -23.39
N GLN A 233 -27.90 3.33 -24.67
CA GLN A 233 -26.65 3.40 -25.42
C GLN A 233 -25.67 4.43 -24.85
N TYR A 234 -26.18 5.60 -24.42
CA TYR A 234 -25.37 6.63 -23.76
C TYR A 234 -24.74 6.12 -22.44
N TYR A 235 -25.49 5.36 -21.64
CA TYR A 235 -24.94 4.79 -20.40
C TYR A 235 -23.84 3.76 -20.66
N ILE A 236 -24.00 2.90 -21.68
CA ILE A 236 -23.00 1.90 -22.07
C ILE A 236 -21.66 2.57 -22.43
N GLN A 237 -21.69 3.61 -23.28
CA GLN A 237 -20.48 4.33 -23.70
C GLN A 237 -19.76 5.00 -22.52
N ARG A 238 -20.51 5.55 -21.56
CA ARG A 238 -19.92 6.18 -20.37
C ARG A 238 -19.22 5.17 -19.47
N VAL A 239 -19.78 3.98 -19.31
CA VAL A 239 -19.17 2.89 -18.52
C VAL A 239 -17.91 2.37 -19.20
N GLU A 240 -17.89 2.24 -20.53
CA GLU A 240 -16.69 1.83 -21.28
C GLU A 240 -15.55 2.83 -21.16
N LEU A 241 -15.85 4.14 -21.22
CA LEU A 241 -14.86 5.20 -21.01
C LEU A 241 -14.24 5.14 -19.61
N GLN A 242 -15.07 4.97 -18.57
CA GLN A 242 -14.59 4.81 -17.20
C GLN A 242 -13.76 3.53 -17.02
N GLY A 243 -14.15 2.43 -17.67
CA GLY A 243 -13.37 1.19 -17.67
C GLY A 243 -11.97 1.35 -18.28
N LYS A 244 -11.86 2.10 -19.38
CA LYS A 244 -10.56 2.43 -20.01
C LYS A 244 -9.69 3.30 -19.10
N GLU A 245 -10.26 4.32 -18.46
CA GLU A 245 -9.53 5.20 -17.55
C GLU A 245 -8.99 4.44 -16.32
N ILE A 246 -9.79 3.52 -15.76
CA ILE A 246 -9.36 2.67 -14.65
C ILE A 246 -8.21 1.75 -15.08
N THR A 247 -8.30 1.13 -16.26
CA THR A 247 -7.24 0.25 -16.78
C THR A 247 -5.92 1.03 -16.93
N GLN A 248 -5.96 2.24 -17.49
CA GLN A 248 -4.77 3.09 -17.61
C GLN A 248 -4.16 3.47 -16.26
N LYS A 249 -4.99 3.76 -15.25
CA LYS A 249 -4.50 4.04 -13.88
C LYS A 249 -3.84 2.81 -13.26
N VAL A 250 -4.40 1.63 -13.47
CA VAL A 250 -3.80 0.36 -12.99
C VAL A 250 -2.44 0.14 -13.64
N ASP A 251 -2.30 0.35 -14.94
CA ASP A 251 -1.01 0.19 -15.65
C ASP A 251 0.04 1.19 -15.17
N LEU A 252 -0.34 2.46 -14.94
CA LEU A 252 0.54 3.48 -14.39
C LEU A 252 1.03 3.13 -12.98
N ILE A 253 0.11 2.71 -12.09
CA ILE A 253 0.46 2.30 -10.73
C ILE A 253 1.39 1.09 -10.73
N ASN A 254 1.19 0.14 -11.65
CA ASN A 254 2.04 -1.05 -11.74
C ASN A 254 3.46 -0.72 -12.19
N ASN A 255 3.61 0.24 -13.11
CA ASN A 255 4.92 0.74 -13.54
C ASN A 255 5.62 1.51 -12.41
N GLU A 256 4.92 2.41 -11.72
CA GLU A 256 5.47 3.14 -10.56
C GLU A 256 5.91 2.19 -9.43
N LEU A 257 5.14 1.13 -9.17
CA LEU A 257 5.49 0.12 -8.17
C LEU A 257 6.77 -0.64 -8.57
N THR A 258 6.92 -0.98 -9.86
CA THR A 258 8.10 -1.67 -10.39
C THR A 258 9.36 -0.79 -10.29
N ASP A 259 9.22 0.50 -10.59
CA ASP A 259 10.30 1.48 -10.46
C ASP A 259 10.71 1.67 -9.00
N LEU A 260 9.76 1.77 -8.08
CA LEU A 260 10.01 1.91 -6.65
C LEU A 260 10.73 0.68 -6.07
N VAL A 261 10.32 -0.52 -6.48
CA VAL A 261 11.01 -1.78 -6.10
C VAL A 261 12.45 -1.79 -6.61
N SER A 262 12.66 -1.37 -7.87
CA SER A 262 14.00 -1.29 -8.48
C SER A 262 14.90 -0.25 -7.80
N GLN A 263 14.34 0.89 -7.41
CA GLN A 263 15.06 1.94 -6.68
C GLN A 263 15.45 1.47 -5.28
N GLN A 264 14.54 0.81 -4.54
CA GLN A 264 14.86 0.26 -3.22
C GLN A 264 15.93 -0.82 -3.31
N GLN A 265 15.87 -1.71 -4.30
CA GLN A 265 16.89 -2.73 -4.51
C GLN A 265 18.28 -2.13 -4.78
N THR A 266 18.34 -1.06 -5.58
CA THR A 266 19.59 -0.34 -5.87
C THR A 266 20.14 0.33 -4.62
N SER A 267 19.28 1.02 -3.87
CA SER A 267 19.63 1.71 -2.62
C SER A 267 20.14 0.74 -1.55
N LEU A 268 19.51 -0.43 -1.43
CA LEU A 268 19.91 -1.49 -0.52
C LEU A 268 21.29 -2.06 -0.90
N LYS A 269 21.54 -2.26 -2.20
CA LYS A 269 22.83 -2.75 -2.71
C LYS A 269 23.95 -1.74 -2.46
N GLU A 270 23.69 -0.45 -2.69
CA GLU A 270 24.64 0.62 -2.39
C GLU A 270 24.93 0.72 -0.88
N PHE A 271 23.90 0.67 -0.05
CA PHE A 271 24.05 0.65 1.40
C PHE A 271 24.87 -0.56 1.88
N ALA A 272 24.57 -1.76 1.38
CA ALA A 272 25.31 -2.98 1.71
C ALA A 272 26.78 -2.91 1.29
N ASN A 273 27.06 -2.38 0.09
CA ASN A 273 28.42 -2.19 -0.39
C ASN A 273 29.18 -1.14 0.44
N LYS A 274 28.53 -0.04 0.80
CA LYS A 274 29.11 1.00 1.66
C LYS A 274 29.41 0.47 3.06
N ALA A 275 28.45 -0.20 3.70
CA ALA A 275 28.64 -0.83 5.00
C ALA A 275 29.79 -1.84 4.98
N ARG A 276 29.89 -2.66 3.92
CA ARG A 276 31.01 -3.59 3.74
C ARG A 276 32.34 -2.87 3.60
N SER A 277 32.41 -1.79 2.81
CA SER A 277 33.62 -0.99 2.62
C SER A 277 34.06 -0.27 3.91
N ASP A 278 33.11 0.27 4.67
CA ASP A 278 33.38 0.96 5.94
C ASP A 278 33.90 -0.03 7.00
N VAL A 279 33.35 -1.25 7.04
CA VAL A 279 33.85 -2.33 7.91
C VAL A 279 35.25 -2.77 7.50
N ILE A 280 35.50 -3.00 6.21
CA ILE A 280 36.83 -3.42 5.72
C ILE A 280 37.87 -2.35 6.04
N SER A 281 37.60 -1.07 5.72
CA SER A 281 38.53 0.02 6.01
C SER A 281 38.78 0.22 7.51
N SER A 282 37.76 0.02 8.35
CA SER A 282 37.92 0.06 9.81
C SER A 282 38.76 -1.10 10.34
N ILE A 283 38.59 -2.31 9.77
CA ILE A 283 39.41 -3.48 10.09
C ILE A 283 40.86 -3.26 9.66
N GLU A 284 41.09 -2.78 8.44
CA GLU A 284 42.43 -2.50 7.92
C GLU A 284 43.14 -1.44 8.76
N LYS A 285 42.45 -0.35 9.11
CA LYS A 285 42.99 0.71 9.97
C LYS A 285 43.31 0.19 11.37
N SER A 286 42.38 -0.52 12.00
CA SER A 286 42.59 -1.10 13.33
C SER A 286 43.73 -2.13 13.33
N SER A 287 43.79 -2.98 12.31
CA SER A 287 44.85 -3.98 12.14
C SER A 287 46.22 -3.32 11.93
N SER A 288 46.30 -2.28 11.09
CA SER A 288 47.51 -1.49 10.87
C SER A 288 47.98 -0.79 12.15
N ASP A 289 47.06 -0.17 12.90
CA ASP A 289 47.38 0.49 14.18
C ASP A 289 47.88 -0.53 15.21
N SER A 290 47.26 -1.71 15.28
CA SER A 290 47.70 -2.81 16.15
C SER A 290 49.07 -3.35 15.74
N LEU A 291 49.34 -3.56 14.45
CA LEU A 291 50.64 -4.00 13.94
C LEU A 291 51.73 -2.97 14.26
N SER A 292 51.45 -1.67 14.08
CA SER A 292 52.37 -0.59 14.44
C SER A 292 52.68 -0.58 15.93
N LYS A 293 51.66 -0.73 16.80
CA LYS A 293 51.86 -0.85 18.26
C LYS A 293 52.68 -2.08 18.65
N ILE A 294 52.45 -3.22 18.01
CA ILE A 294 53.22 -4.44 18.23
C ILE A 294 54.67 -4.23 17.81
N GLN A 295 54.93 -3.63 16.65
CA GLN A 295 56.27 -3.33 16.18
C GLN A 295 57.00 -2.35 17.11
N LEU A 296 56.32 -1.30 17.57
CA LEU A 296 56.87 -0.35 18.55
C LEU A 296 57.19 -1.03 19.88
N ALA A 297 56.28 -1.87 20.40
CA ALA A 297 56.50 -2.62 21.62
C ALA A 297 57.66 -3.61 21.48
N GLN A 298 57.75 -4.31 20.34
CA GLN A 298 58.84 -5.24 20.04
C GLN A 298 60.18 -4.51 19.93
N SER A 299 60.23 -3.36 19.24
CA SER A 299 61.44 -2.54 19.13
C SER A 299 61.86 -1.99 20.50
N SER A 300 60.91 -1.55 21.32
CA SER A 300 61.19 -1.07 22.68
C SER A 300 61.72 -2.19 23.58
N ALA A 301 61.12 -3.38 23.51
CA ALA A 301 61.58 -4.56 24.24
C ALA A 301 62.98 -5.01 23.80
N LEU A 302 63.27 -5.02 22.49
CA LEU A 302 64.59 -5.33 21.95
C LEU A 302 65.65 -4.30 22.41
N ASN A 303 65.32 -3.02 22.41
CA ASN A 303 66.23 -1.97 22.89
C ASN A 303 66.53 -2.14 24.38
N SER A 304 65.50 -2.37 25.20
CA SER A 304 65.68 -2.62 26.65
C SER A 304 66.48 -3.90 26.91
N PHE A 305 66.23 -4.96 26.15
CA PHE A 305 66.99 -6.20 26.23
C PHE A 305 68.46 -6.00 25.87
N ASN A 306 68.74 -5.30 24.75
CA ASN A 306 70.10 -4.98 24.34
C ASN A 306 70.83 -4.12 25.37
N GLU A 307 70.15 -3.16 25.99
CA GLU A 307 70.72 -2.34 27.06
C GLU A 307 71.10 -3.19 28.29
N GLN A 308 70.23 -4.11 28.71
CA GLN A 308 70.53 -5.04 29.79
C GLN A 308 71.69 -5.97 29.45
N ILE A 309 71.72 -6.55 28.25
CA ILE A 309 72.81 -7.41 27.79
C ILE A 309 74.12 -6.64 27.77
N ASN A 310 74.15 -5.42 27.22
CA ASN A 310 75.35 -4.60 27.18
C ASN A 310 75.85 -4.25 28.59
N LYS A 311 74.94 -3.97 29.53
CA LYS A 311 75.28 -3.73 30.93
C LYS A 311 75.89 -4.97 31.59
N GLU A 312 75.32 -6.14 31.40
CA GLU A 312 75.86 -7.40 31.94
C GLU A 312 77.20 -7.79 31.29
N VAL A 313 77.34 -7.63 29.98
CA VAL A 313 78.61 -7.86 29.27
C VAL A 313 79.69 -6.91 29.80
N SER A 314 79.36 -5.65 30.05
CA SER A 314 80.28 -4.69 30.67
C SER A 314 80.68 -5.12 32.10
N ASN A 315 79.72 -5.58 32.91
CA ASN A 315 79.99 -6.12 34.24
C ASN A 315 80.86 -7.38 34.20
N ILE A 316 80.66 -8.26 33.22
CA ILE A 316 81.49 -9.45 33.03
C ILE A 316 82.91 -9.04 32.60
N ASN A 317 83.05 -8.14 31.63
CA ASN A 317 84.34 -7.66 31.17
C ASN A 317 85.14 -6.98 32.29
N THR A 318 84.51 -6.19 33.14
CA THR A 318 85.17 -5.59 34.32
C THR A 318 85.62 -6.64 35.32
N ARG A 319 84.81 -7.69 35.57
CA ARG A 319 85.21 -8.82 36.41
C ARG A 319 86.36 -9.61 35.83
N ILE A 320 86.31 -9.92 34.52
CA ILE A 320 87.40 -10.61 33.81
C ILE A 320 88.68 -9.79 33.91
N LYS A 321 88.63 -8.49 33.60
CA LYS A 321 89.79 -7.61 33.69
C LYS A 321 90.38 -7.61 35.09
N LYS A 322 89.54 -7.49 36.13
CA LYS A 322 89.98 -7.56 37.53
C LYS A 322 90.67 -8.87 37.88
N GLU A 323 90.15 -10.02 37.43
CA GLU A 323 90.76 -11.33 37.67
C GLU A 323 92.06 -11.51 36.88
N VAL A 324 92.11 -11.02 35.64
CA VAL A 324 93.34 -11.01 34.83
C VAL A 324 94.42 -10.17 35.51
N ASP A 325 94.10 -8.96 35.97
CA ASP A 325 95.03 -8.09 36.69
C ASP A 325 95.55 -8.76 37.98
N LEU A 326 94.66 -9.44 38.73
CA LEU A 326 95.01 -10.25 39.91
C LEU A 326 95.95 -11.41 39.56
N PHE A 327 95.70 -12.09 38.45
CA PHE A 327 96.50 -13.20 37.98
C PHE A 327 97.88 -12.73 37.50
N GLU A 328 97.96 -11.63 36.75
CA GLU A 328 99.23 -11.01 36.35
C GLU A 328 100.07 -10.63 37.57
N SER A 329 99.46 -10.01 38.59
CA SER A 329 100.14 -9.68 39.85
C SER A 329 100.70 -10.92 40.56
N LYS A 330 99.94 -12.02 40.62
CA LYS A 330 100.42 -13.28 41.19
C LYS A 330 101.54 -13.92 40.38
N ARG A 331 101.45 -13.91 39.06
CA ARG A 331 102.50 -14.40 38.16
C ARG A 331 103.79 -13.60 38.36
N GLU A 332 103.72 -12.27 38.42
CA GLU A 332 104.87 -11.41 38.66
C GLU A 332 105.55 -11.72 40.01
N ASN A 333 104.76 -11.99 41.06
CA ASN A 333 105.27 -12.42 42.36
C ASN A 333 105.95 -13.80 42.30
N MET A 334 105.42 -14.72 41.49
CA MET A 334 105.97 -16.06 41.32
C MET A 334 107.27 -16.07 40.51
N ASP A 335 107.36 -15.25 39.46
CA ASP A 335 108.58 -15.03 38.68
C ASP A 335 109.68 -14.42 39.57
N LYS A 336 109.33 -13.44 40.42
CA LYS A 336 110.25 -12.85 41.41
C LYS A 336 110.76 -13.87 42.44
N LEU A 337 109.94 -14.85 42.84
CA LEU A 337 110.32 -15.92 43.77
C LEU A 337 111.22 -16.97 43.12
N LEU A 338 110.88 -17.44 41.93
CA LEU A 338 111.66 -18.44 41.21
C LEU A 338 113.05 -17.90 40.80
N GLU A 339 113.13 -16.63 40.41
CA GLU A 339 114.39 -15.97 40.08
C GLU A 339 115.30 -15.79 41.31
N LYS A 340 114.73 -15.58 42.50
CA LYS A 340 115.50 -15.44 43.75
C LYS A 340 115.92 -16.76 44.37
N VAL A 341 115.12 -17.83 44.26
CA VAL A 341 115.33 -19.08 45.04
C VAL A 341 116.13 -20.14 44.28
N GLY A 342 116.04 -20.21 42.94
CA GLY A 342 116.72 -21.25 42.16
C GLY A 342 118.25 -21.13 42.16
N LEU A 343 118.79 -19.92 41.95
CA LEU A 343 120.23 -19.69 41.78
C LEU A 343 120.97 -19.38 43.09
N ALA A 344 120.30 -18.73 44.04
CA ALA A 344 120.91 -18.41 45.33
C ALA A 344 121.24 -19.67 46.14
N LYS A 345 120.38 -20.70 46.05
CA LYS A 345 120.56 -21.97 46.76
C LYS A 345 121.70 -22.80 46.17
N ASP A 346 121.84 -22.85 44.85
CA ASP A 346 122.93 -23.61 44.21
C ASP A 346 124.31 -22.96 44.46
N ALA A 347 124.37 -21.61 44.44
CA ALA A 347 125.58 -20.90 44.79
C ALA A 347 125.96 -21.09 46.27
N ASP A 348 124.98 -21.03 47.19
CA ASP A 348 125.18 -21.26 48.62
C ASP A 348 125.73 -22.66 48.92
N VAL A 349 125.27 -23.68 48.19
CA VAL A 349 125.78 -25.06 48.30
C VAL A 349 127.27 -25.14 47.90
N THR A 350 127.68 -24.46 46.81
CA THR A 350 129.09 -24.46 46.39
C THR A 350 130.01 -23.68 47.34
N ILE A 351 129.53 -22.58 47.93
CA ILE A 351 130.28 -21.82 48.93
C ILE A 351 130.41 -22.61 50.22
N THR A 352 129.34 -23.25 50.68
CA THR A 352 129.36 -24.12 51.86
C THR A 352 130.33 -25.31 51.67
N GLN A 353 130.42 -25.85 50.45
CA GLN A 353 131.41 -26.89 50.15
C GLN A 353 132.84 -26.35 50.19
N ALA A 354 133.09 -25.13 49.69
CA ALA A 354 134.40 -24.48 49.80
C ALA A 354 134.83 -24.32 51.27
N ASP A 355 133.93 -23.88 52.15
CA ASP A 355 134.23 -23.70 53.57
C ASP A 355 134.63 -25.01 54.27
N LYS A 356 134.04 -26.14 53.85
CA LYS A 356 134.43 -27.47 54.34
C LYS A 356 135.85 -27.85 53.90
N GLU A 357 136.20 -27.60 52.63
CA GLU A 357 137.54 -27.86 52.10
C GLU A 357 138.59 -26.96 52.77
N GLU A 358 138.26 -25.69 53.05
CA GLU A 358 139.11 -24.76 53.81
C GLU A 358 139.43 -25.30 55.21
N ALA A 359 138.40 -25.74 55.93
CA ALA A 359 138.54 -26.29 57.27
C ALA A 359 139.41 -27.57 57.28
N MET A 360 139.22 -28.45 56.29
CA MET A 360 140.04 -29.66 56.11
C MET A 360 141.50 -29.29 55.84
N ALA A 361 141.75 -28.33 54.94
CA ALA A 361 143.08 -27.87 54.60
C ALA A 361 143.82 -27.30 55.83
N ASN A 362 143.15 -26.48 56.63
CA ASN A 362 143.74 -25.90 57.84
C ASN A 362 144.12 -26.96 58.88
N LYS A 363 143.26 -27.97 59.07
CA LYS A 363 143.57 -29.10 59.97
C LYS A 363 144.81 -29.86 59.50
N LEU A 364 144.86 -30.23 58.21
CA LEU A 364 146.01 -30.93 57.64
C LEU A 364 147.29 -30.09 57.73
N ARG A 365 147.21 -28.77 57.52
CA ARG A 365 148.34 -27.86 57.66
C ARG A 365 148.88 -27.83 59.08
N PHE A 366 147.98 -27.73 60.05
CA PHE A 366 148.36 -27.71 61.46
C PHE A 366 149.06 -29.01 61.85
N TYR A 367 148.48 -30.18 61.54
CA TYR A 367 149.11 -31.47 61.84
C TYR A 367 150.45 -31.64 61.10
N GLY A 368 150.53 -31.25 59.82
CA GLY A 368 151.77 -31.29 59.06
C GLY A 368 152.87 -30.42 59.67
N LEU A 369 152.55 -29.18 60.06
CA LEU A 369 153.51 -28.28 60.73
C LEU A 369 153.93 -28.81 62.10
N SER A 370 152.98 -29.32 62.90
CA SER A 370 153.29 -29.91 64.22
C SER A 370 154.25 -31.08 64.09
N LEU A 371 154.06 -31.98 63.12
CA LEU A 371 155.00 -33.08 62.86
C LEU A 371 156.35 -32.57 62.35
N MET A 372 156.37 -31.52 61.53
CA MET A 372 157.62 -30.93 61.04
C MET A 372 158.43 -30.33 62.20
N TYR A 373 157.81 -29.55 63.08
CA TYR A 373 158.45 -29.05 64.29
C TYR A 373 158.89 -30.17 65.22
N GLY A 374 158.07 -31.23 65.35
CA GLY A 374 158.45 -32.44 66.08
C GLY A 374 159.71 -33.10 65.52
N SER A 375 159.85 -33.17 64.20
CA SER A 375 161.05 -33.72 63.54
C SER A 375 162.31 -32.88 63.78
N ILE A 376 162.17 -31.54 63.80
CA ILE A 376 163.26 -30.62 64.12
C ILE A 376 163.65 -30.75 65.60
N ALA A 377 162.67 -30.82 66.50
CA ALA A 377 162.92 -31.05 67.93
C ALA A 377 163.63 -32.39 68.16
N LEU A 378 163.19 -33.46 67.47
CA LEU A 378 163.87 -34.76 67.48
C LEU A 378 165.30 -34.67 66.98
N LEU A 379 165.57 -33.89 65.93
CA LEU A 379 166.92 -33.64 65.44
C LEU A 379 167.78 -32.99 66.53
N ILE A 380 167.29 -31.91 67.16
CA ILE A 380 168.01 -31.24 68.24
C ILE A 380 168.27 -32.23 69.38
N ILE A 381 167.27 -32.96 69.83
CA ILE A 381 167.40 -33.94 70.93
C ILE A 381 168.43 -35.02 70.58
N PHE A 382 168.38 -35.57 69.37
CA PHE A 382 169.30 -36.64 68.95
C PHE A 382 170.76 -36.19 68.80
N PHE A 383 171.00 -34.90 68.55
CA PHE A 383 172.34 -34.34 68.36
C PHE A 383 172.80 -33.40 69.49
N ALA A 384 171.97 -33.12 70.50
CA ALA A 384 172.25 -32.16 71.56
C ALA A 384 173.54 -32.49 72.34
N GLU A 385 173.76 -33.77 72.67
CA GLU A 385 174.97 -34.25 73.38
C GLU A 385 176.27 -33.89 72.65
N TYR A 386 176.24 -33.82 71.31
CA TYR A 386 177.43 -33.58 70.48
C TYR A 386 177.70 -32.09 70.21
N ILE A 387 176.67 -31.25 70.37
CA ILE A 387 176.77 -29.79 70.23
C ILE A 387 177.04 -29.14 71.60
N GLY A 388 177.19 -29.95 72.66
CA GLY A 388 177.45 -29.50 74.03
C GLY A 388 176.21 -29.02 74.79
N LEU A 389 175.01 -29.28 74.27
CA LEU A 389 173.74 -29.00 74.93
C LEU A 389 173.33 -30.23 75.77
N ASN A 390 173.77 -30.27 77.03
CA ASN A 390 173.54 -31.39 77.92
C ASN A 390 172.15 -31.33 78.59
N PHE A 391 171.13 -31.86 77.92
CA PHE A 391 169.78 -31.92 78.51
C PHE A 391 169.59 -33.06 79.53
N TRP A 392 170.32 -34.18 79.40
CA TRP A 392 170.10 -35.40 80.22
C TRP A 392 171.38 -36.09 80.75
N SER A 393 172.58 -35.74 80.27
CA SER A 393 173.85 -36.38 80.68
C SER A 393 174.93 -35.34 80.99
N THR A 394 175.72 -35.56 82.05
CA THR A 394 176.80 -34.64 82.50
C THR A 394 178.10 -34.78 81.72
N SER A 395 178.24 -35.77 80.84
CA SER A 395 179.41 -35.92 79.97
C SER A 395 179.12 -35.33 78.58
N SER A 396 179.71 -34.18 78.27
CA SER A 396 179.69 -33.62 76.91
C SER A 396 180.55 -34.49 76.00
N LYS A 397 179.95 -35.09 74.97
CA LYS A 397 180.70 -35.80 73.92
C LYS A 397 181.18 -34.80 72.89
N SER A 398 182.38 -35.01 72.38
CA SER A 398 182.91 -34.19 71.30
C SER A 398 182.34 -34.66 69.97
N LEU A 399 182.29 -33.77 68.98
CA LEU A 399 181.89 -34.10 67.60
C LEU A 399 182.79 -35.21 66.99
N SER A 400 184.00 -35.37 67.51
CA SER A 400 184.92 -36.47 67.16
C SER A 400 184.42 -37.85 67.54
N ASP A 401 183.47 -37.95 68.47
CA ASP A 401 182.97 -39.22 69.02
C ASP A 401 181.76 -39.75 68.23
N LEU A 402 181.25 -38.99 67.27
CA LEU A 402 180.08 -39.35 66.47
C LEU A 402 180.46 -40.31 65.34
N THR A 403 180.11 -41.59 65.49
CA THR A 403 180.31 -42.58 64.43
C THR A 403 179.32 -42.38 63.27
N LEU A 404 179.76 -42.69 62.05
CA LEU A 404 178.98 -42.50 60.83
C LEU A 404 177.68 -43.32 60.85
N ASN A 405 177.71 -44.55 61.39
CA ASN A 405 176.53 -45.41 61.47
C ASN A 405 175.47 -44.84 62.41
N ASP A 406 175.87 -44.31 63.57
CA ASP A 406 174.94 -43.70 64.52
C ASP A 406 174.29 -42.43 63.97
N PHE A 407 175.06 -41.64 63.20
CA PHE A 407 174.53 -40.48 62.48
C PHE A 407 173.46 -40.90 61.46
N ILE A 408 173.73 -41.91 60.62
CA ILE A 408 172.79 -42.34 59.57
C ILE A 408 171.48 -42.86 60.16
N ILE A 409 171.50 -43.72 61.18
CA ILE A 409 170.27 -44.29 61.75
C ILE A 409 169.40 -43.19 62.37
N ARG A 410 170.00 -42.25 63.11
CA ARG A 410 169.29 -41.10 63.70
C ARG A 410 168.73 -40.19 62.61
N PHE A 411 169.49 -39.91 61.56
CA PHE A 411 169.05 -39.11 60.43
C PHE A 411 167.90 -39.75 59.65
N MET A 412 167.98 -41.05 59.36
CA MET A 412 166.90 -41.79 58.67
C MET A 412 165.61 -41.85 59.48
N THR A 413 165.71 -41.93 60.81
CA THR A 413 164.54 -41.87 61.70
C THR A 413 163.83 -40.52 61.60
N ILE A 414 164.59 -39.42 61.55
CA ILE A 414 164.05 -38.07 61.36
C ILE A 414 163.42 -37.93 59.97
N LEU A 415 164.03 -38.49 58.93
CA LEU A 415 163.46 -38.51 57.58
C LEU A 415 162.12 -39.30 57.52
N LEU A 416 162.04 -40.44 58.19
CA LEU A 416 160.82 -41.25 58.23
C LEU A 416 159.67 -40.52 58.92
N VAL A 417 159.96 -39.75 59.99
CA VAL A 417 158.95 -38.94 60.69
C VAL A 417 158.57 -37.68 59.90
N SER A 418 159.50 -37.08 59.15
CA SER A 418 159.22 -35.89 58.34
C SER A 418 158.47 -36.18 57.03
N SER A 419 158.59 -37.39 56.45
CA SER A 419 157.86 -37.77 55.23
C SER A 419 156.32 -37.64 55.34
N PRO A 420 155.63 -38.18 56.35
CA PRO A 420 154.18 -37.97 56.50
C PRO A 420 153.83 -36.51 56.78
N ALA A 421 154.71 -35.74 57.43
CA ALA A 421 154.50 -34.31 57.64
C ALA A 421 154.40 -33.56 56.30
N VAL A 422 155.35 -33.82 55.39
CA VAL A 422 155.37 -33.24 54.04
C VAL A 422 154.14 -33.67 53.23
N TYR A 423 153.73 -34.94 53.33
CA TYR A 423 152.52 -35.42 52.65
C TYR A 423 151.26 -34.68 53.13
N LEU A 424 151.08 -34.50 54.44
CA LEU A 424 149.94 -33.77 55.00
C LEU A 424 149.92 -32.30 54.54
N LEU A 425 151.08 -31.66 54.42
CA LEU A 425 151.19 -30.31 53.87
C LEU A 425 150.83 -30.27 52.38
N LYS A 426 151.19 -31.30 51.61
CA LYS A 426 150.82 -31.43 50.19
C LYS A 426 149.32 -31.61 50.01
N GLU A 427 148.71 -32.49 50.80
CA GLU A 427 147.27 -32.71 50.76
C GLU A 427 146.50 -31.48 51.25
N SER A 428 147.02 -30.76 52.26
CA SER A 428 146.48 -29.46 52.66
C SER A 428 146.45 -28.45 51.52
N ALA A 429 147.55 -28.33 50.75
CA ALA A 429 147.60 -27.46 49.58
C ALA A 429 146.60 -27.90 48.49
N TYR A 430 146.38 -29.20 48.34
CA TYR A 430 145.37 -29.73 47.43
C TYR A 430 143.95 -29.32 47.83
N HIS A 431 143.60 -29.44 49.10
CA HIS A 431 142.32 -28.97 49.62
C HIS A 431 142.15 -27.44 49.50
N ARG A 432 143.21 -26.64 49.71
CA ARG A 432 143.16 -25.19 49.44
C ARG A 432 142.88 -24.86 47.98
N ASN A 433 143.43 -25.63 47.04
CA ASN A 433 143.13 -25.43 45.63
C ASN A 433 141.66 -25.76 45.31
N LYS A 434 141.12 -26.84 45.89
CA LYS A 434 139.70 -27.20 45.76
C LYS A 434 138.79 -26.15 46.36
N GLU A 435 139.10 -25.67 47.56
CA GLU A 435 138.40 -24.54 48.19
C GLU A 435 138.35 -23.35 47.25
N ASN A 436 139.51 -22.89 46.76
CA ASN A 436 139.58 -21.73 45.87
C ASN A 436 138.74 -21.95 44.60
N LEU A 437 138.78 -23.14 44.02
CA LEU A 437 137.97 -23.49 42.86
C LEU A 437 136.46 -23.44 43.19
N TYR A 438 136.02 -24.04 44.29
CA TYR A 438 134.61 -24.04 44.67
C TYR A 438 134.13 -22.63 45.05
N ARG A 439 134.96 -21.84 45.75
CA ARG A 439 134.65 -20.47 46.11
C ARG A 439 134.58 -19.57 44.87
N GLN A 440 135.51 -19.72 43.93
CA GLN A 440 135.44 -19.05 42.62
C GLN A 440 134.16 -19.42 41.87
N ARG A 441 133.81 -20.71 41.82
CA ARG A 441 132.58 -21.17 41.16
C ARG A 441 131.33 -20.63 41.84
N GLY A 442 131.26 -20.64 43.16
CA GLY A 442 130.15 -20.06 43.91
C GLY A 442 130.01 -18.56 43.68
N THR A 443 131.11 -17.81 43.73
CA THR A 443 131.10 -16.37 43.41
C THR A 443 130.74 -16.11 41.95
N GLN A 444 131.23 -16.91 41.01
CA GLN A 444 130.83 -16.82 39.60
C GLN A 444 129.33 -17.08 39.45
N LEU A 445 128.76 -18.11 40.07
CA LEU A 445 127.32 -18.38 40.03
C LEU A 445 126.49 -17.23 40.63
N LEU A 446 126.93 -16.63 41.73
CA LEU A 446 126.29 -15.44 42.32
C LEU A 446 126.34 -14.23 41.38
N THR A 447 127.48 -13.99 40.73
CA THR A 447 127.73 -12.79 39.92
C THR A 447 127.21 -12.91 38.48
N ILE A 448 127.12 -14.13 37.93
CA ILE A 448 126.60 -14.41 36.59
C ILE A 448 125.20 -13.81 36.40
N ARG A 449 124.36 -13.77 37.45
CA ARG A 449 123.03 -13.13 37.35
C ARG A 449 123.13 -11.64 37.00
N GLY A 450 124.04 -10.91 37.64
CA GLY A 450 124.25 -9.49 37.34
C GLY A 450 124.65 -9.27 35.88
N TYR A 451 125.57 -10.10 35.39
CA TYR A 451 126.04 -10.00 34.00
C TYR A 451 125.02 -10.49 32.96
N LEU A 452 124.22 -11.50 33.28
CA LEU A 452 123.19 -12.02 32.37
C LEU A 452 121.94 -11.13 32.29
N ALA A 453 121.69 -10.29 33.29
CA ALA A 453 120.53 -9.40 33.34
C ALA A 453 120.55 -8.37 32.19
N ASP A 454 121.73 -7.88 31.81
CA ASP A 454 121.92 -6.83 30.81
C ASP A 454 122.02 -7.35 29.36
N LEU A 455 122.10 -8.68 29.18
CA LEU A 455 122.22 -9.31 27.86
C LEU A 455 120.86 -9.56 27.19
N GLN A 456 120.81 -9.44 25.87
CA GLN A 456 119.65 -9.80 25.06
C GLN A 456 119.31 -11.29 25.21
N PRO A 457 118.03 -11.69 25.11
CA PRO A 457 117.57 -13.04 25.46
C PRO A 457 118.23 -14.17 24.64
N GLU A 458 118.59 -13.92 23.38
CA GLU A 458 119.26 -14.89 22.51
C GLU A 458 120.72 -15.12 22.92
N GLU A 459 121.45 -14.04 23.21
CA GLU A 459 122.83 -14.08 23.70
C GLU A 459 122.91 -14.67 25.11
N ARG A 460 121.94 -14.33 25.96
CA ARG A 460 121.78 -14.91 27.31
C ARG A 460 121.66 -16.43 27.26
N THR A 461 120.97 -16.97 26.27
CA THR A 461 120.79 -18.41 26.11
C THR A 461 122.10 -19.09 25.67
N LYS A 462 122.85 -18.49 24.73
CA LYS A 462 124.18 -18.98 24.33
C LYS A 462 125.19 -18.93 25.48
N VAL A 463 125.25 -17.80 26.19
CA VAL A 463 126.14 -17.64 27.35
C VAL A 463 125.79 -18.63 28.46
N LYS A 464 124.50 -18.88 28.72
CA LYS A 464 124.08 -19.94 29.66
C LYS A 464 124.54 -21.33 29.22
N GLN A 465 124.48 -21.64 27.92
CA GLN A 465 124.93 -22.92 27.38
C GLN A 465 126.46 -23.09 27.52
N ASP A 466 127.23 -22.05 27.19
CA ASP A 466 128.70 -22.06 27.35
C ASP A 466 129.13 -22.10 28.81
N LEU A 467 128.43 -21.37 29.69
CA LEU A 467 128.64 -21.46 31.13
C LEU A 467 128.33 -22.87 31.63
N ALA A 468 127.18 -23.44 31.29
CA ALA A 468 126.85 -24.82 31.67
C ALA A 468 127.94 -25.81 31.20
N LYS A 469 128.43 -25.67 29.96
CA LYS A 469 129.51 -26.50 29.43
C LYS A 469 130.82 -26.35 30.23
N ASN A 470 131.20 -25.13 30.59
CA ASN A 470 132.41 -24.87 31.37
C ASN A 470 132.27 -25.32 32.84
N PHE A 471 131.13 -25.08 33.48
CA PHE A 471 130.87 -25.45 34.88
C PHE A 471 130.77 -26.97 35.09
N PHE A 472 130.14 -27.69 34.15
CA PHE A 472 129.97 -29.14 34.23
C PHE A 472 131.07 -29.94 33.53
N SER A 473 132.04 -29.29 32.87
CA SER A 473 133.23 -29.97 32.39
C SER A 473 134.17 -30.32 33.56
N PHE A 474 134.57 -31.59 33.66
CA PHE A 474 135.54 -32.05 34.65
C PHE A 474 136.89 -31.37 34.44
N HIS A 475 137.20 -30.38 35.27
CA HIS A 475 138.53 -29.75 35.31
C HIS A 475 139.45 -30.57 36.22
N ASP A 476 140.13 -31.57 35.64
CA ASP A 476 141.26 -32.27 36.27
C ASP A 476 142.56 -31.44 36.17
N GLY A 477 142.48 -30.17 36.56
CA GLY A 477 143.66 -29.33 36.67
C GLY A 477 144.59 -29.89 37.74
N LYS A 478 145.70 -30.51 37.32
CA LYS A 478 146.78 -30.94 38.23
C LYS A 478 147.17 -29.74 39.10
N THR A 479 147.05 -29.90 40.41
CA THR A 479 147.33 -28.86 41.41
C THR A 479 148.77 -28.38 41.31
N ASP A 480 148.97 -27.06 41.36
CA ASP A 480 150.31 -26.47 41.43
C ASP A 480 150.89 -26.66 42.85
N THR A 481 151.51 -27.82 43.10
CA THR A 481 152.16 -28.13 44.38
C THR A 481 153.61 -27.63 44.45
N GLN A 482 154.03 -26.69 43.60
CA GLN A 482 155.43 -26.23 43.53
C GLN A 482 155.94 -25.60 44.84
N ASN A 483 155.06 -24.99 45.64
CA ASN A 483 155.42 -24.38 46.92
C ASN A 483 155.47 -25.37 48.10
N VAL A 484 155.13 -26.65 47.88
CA VAL A 484 155.31 -27.69 48.91
C VAL A 484 156.56 -28.47 48.57
N PRO A 485 157.53 -28.60 49.50
CA PRO A 485 158.76 -29.36 49.27
C PRO A 485 158.42 -30.78 48.77
N ASP A 486 158.89 -31.13 47.58
CA ASP A 486 158.72 -32.49 47.06
C ASP A 486 160.03 -33.22 47.33
N PHE A 487 160.09 -33.90 48.48
CA PHE A 487 161.29 -34.61 48.91
C PHE A 487 161.84 -35.54 47.82
N VAL A 488 161.00 -36.16 46.99
CA VAL A 488 161.47 -37.07 45.93
C VAL A 488 162.10 -36.28 44.78
N ARG A 489 161.52 -35.14 44.40
CA ARG A 489 162.10 -34.26 43.37
C ARG A 489 163.39 -33.63 43.88
N ASP A 490 163.37 -33.08 45.08
CA ASP A 490 164.50 -32.36 45.67
C ASP A 490 165.65 -33.32 46.02
N MET A 491 165.35 -34.56 46.45
CA MET A 491 166.35 -35.62 46.63
C MET A 491 166.95 -36.04 45.28
N LYS A 492 166.14 -36.17 44.21
CA LYS A 492 166.66 -36.50 42.87
C LYS A 492 167.55 -35.39 42.32
N GLU A 493 167.21 -34.13 42.57
CA GLU A 493 168.01 -32.98 42.17
C GLU A 493 169.30 -32.88 43.00
N ALA A 494 169.24 -33.09 44.31
CA ALA A 494 170.43 -33.14 45.18
C ALA A 494 171.37 -34.29 44.79
N VAL A 495 170.84 -35.49 44.47
CA VAL A 495 171.63 -36.61 43.97
C VAL A 495 172.24 -36.30 42.59
N SER A 496 171.49 -35.62 41.72
CA SER A 496 172.01 -35.16 40.42
C SER A 496 173.15 -34.14 40.58
N ILE A 497 172.98 -33.18 41.48
CA ILE A 497 174.00 -32.16 41.79
C ILE A 497 175.24 -32.83 42.38
N ALA A 498 175.09 -33.73 43.37
CA ALA A 498 176.20 -34.50 43.93
C ALA A 498 176.93 -35.33 42.86
N LYS A 499 176.20 -35.92 41.91
CA LYS A 499 176.80 -36.64 40.76
C LYS A 499 177.53 -35.70 39.79
N SER A 500 177.01 -34.48 39.59
CA SER A 500 177.62 -33.49 38.70
C SER A 500 178.87 -32.82 39.29
N ILE A 501 178.97 -32.67 40.62
CA ILE A 501 180.13 -32.05 41.30
C ILE A 501 181.35 -32.98 41.31
N ASN A 502 181.15 -34.31 41.27
CA ASN A 502 182.25 -35.27 41.14
C ASN A 502 182.69 -35.56 39.68
N SER A 503 182.22 -34.78 38.70
CA SER A 503 182.52 -34.99 37.27
C SER A 503 183.37 -33.83 36.68
N PRO A 504 184.58 -34.06 36.12
CA PRO A 504 185.43 -33.00 35.57
C PRO A 504 184.92 -32.47 34.22
N THR A 505 184.98 -31.16 33.98
CA THR A 505 184.54 -30.51 32.73
C THR A 505 185.45 -30.82 31.53
N PRO A 506 184.88 -30.97 30.30
CA PRO A 506 185.57 -30.45 29.11
C PRO A 506 184.69 -29.89 27.95
N LYS A 507 185.18 -28.76 27.41
CA LYS A 507 185.32 -28.26 26.00
C LYS A 507 184.22 -28.43 24.92
N ARG A 508 183.89 -27.27 24.30
CA ARG A 508 183.25 -27.03 22.98
C ARG A 508 183.72 -27.95 21.83
N ARG A 509 182.79 -28.35 20.95
CA ARG A 509 182.99 -28.52 19.49
C ARG A 509 181.68 -28.38 18.70
N SER A 510 181.81 -27.86 17.49
CA SER A 510 180.83 -27.48 16.47
C SER A 510 180.44 -28.63 15.52
N THR A 511 179.18 -28.70 15.04
CA THR A 511 178.67 -29.13 13.70
C THR A 511 177.12 -29.19 13.78
N ILE A 512 176.33 -28.41 13.03
CA ILE A 512 175.89 -28.49 11.61
C ILE A 512 174.88 -29.63 11.32
N LEU A 513 173.78 -29.25 10.62
CA LEU A 513 172.64 -30.02 10.07
C LEU A 513 171.56 -30.47 11.08
N GLY A 514 170.26 -30.32 10.85
CA GLY A 514 169.51 -29.81 9.71
C GLY A 514 168.02 -30.14 9.90
N ASN A 515 167.17 -29.28 9.33
CA ASN A 515 165.79 -29.46 8.83
C ASN A 515 164.69 -30.14 9.67
N GLY A 516 163.53 -29.45 9.69
CA GLY A 516 162.25 -30.13 9.47
C GLY A 516 161.05 -29.57 10.22
N SER A 517 160.50 -28.46 9.73
CA SER A 517 159.14 -28.02 10.03
C SER A 517 158.14 -28.85 9.21
N LYS A 518 157.12 -29.39 9.88
CA LYS A 518 155.71 -29.01 9.71
C LYS A 518 154.87 -29.56 10.85
#